data_AF-A0A1X7R8I1-F1
#
_entry.id   AF-A0A1X7R8I1-F1
#
_cell.length_a   1.000
_cell.length_b   1.000
_cell.length_c   1.000
_cell.angle_alpha   90.00
_cell.angle_beta   90.00
_cell.angle_gamma   90.00
#
_symmetry.space_group_name_H-M   'P 1'
#
loop_
_entity.id
_entity.type
_entity.pdbx_description
1 polymer ?
#
loop_
_entity_poly.entity_id
_entity_poly.type
_entity_poly.pdbx_seq_one_letter_code
_entity_poly.pdbx_strand_id
1 'polypeptide(L)'
;MRFRLPFKYTRSQLEIFRFSFCLLAPVAVMYYIGTDTDKKLNVPGFWPDPETLNKIPKERYEIQAELARMKKERLEKRIKLEKKLQEEFGIDVETEKAKIREELKLGKKE
;
A
#
# COMPACT_ATOMS: atom_id res chain seq x y z
N MET A 1 -40.32 20.71 42.94
CA MET A 1 -40.34 19.24 43.09
C MET A 1 -38.96 18.77 43.53
N ARG A 2 -38.83 18.14 44.70
CA ARG A 2 -37.55 17.64 45.24
C ARG A 2 -37.54 16.12 45.06
N PHE A 3 -36.87 15.63 44.02
CA PHE A 3 -36.71 14.20 43.80
C PHE A 3 -35.85 13.61 44.91
N ARG A 4 -36.47 12.98 45.92
CA ARG A 4 -35.78 12.10 46.86
C ARG A 4 -35.77 10.71 46.25
N LEU A 5 -34.58 10.27 45.83
CA LEU A 5 -34.37 8.88 45.43
C LEU A 5 -34.51 7.97 46.68
N PRO A 6 -35.31 6.90 46.63
CA PRO A 6 -35.63 6.07 47.80
C PRO A 6 -34.57 5.01 48.15
N PHE A 7 -33.35 5.11 47.62
CA PHE A 7 -32.36 4.04 47.71
C PHE A 7 -31.24 4.35 48.70
N LYS A 8 -31.04 3.45 49.68
CA LYS A 8 -29.87 3.45 50.57
C LYS A 8 -28.76 2.65 49.90
N TYR A 9 -27.81 3.32 49.27
CA TYR A 9 -26.63 2.66 48.69
C TYR A 9 -25.56 2.45 49.75
N THR A 10 -24.99 1.25 49.80
CA THR A 10 -23.82 0.99 50.65
C THR A 10 -22.54 1.43 49.93
N ARG A 11 -21.51 1.80 50.71
CA ARG A 11 -20.20 2.21 50.16
C ARG A 11 -19.62 1.15 49.23
N SER A 12 -19.74 -0.13 49.57
CA SER A 12 -19.30 -1.25 48.76
C SER A 12 -20.05 -1.37 47.42
N GLN A 13 -21.35 -1.07 47.38
CA GLN A 13 -22.12 -1.07 46.12
C GLN A 13 -21.61 0.01 45.16
N LEU A 14 -21.24 1.19 45.67
CA LEU A 14 -20.68 2.27 44.85
C LEU A 14 -19.28 1.92 44.31
N GLU A 15 -18.47 1.20 45.11
CA GLU A 15 -17.15 0.74 44.65
C GLU A 15 -17.24 -0.33 43.57
N ILE A 16 -18.15 -1.29 43.73
CA ILE A 16 -18.42 -2.30 42.70
C ILE A 16 -18.92 -1.61 41.43
N PHE A 17 -19.84 -0.65 41.54
CA PHE A 17 -20.31 0.11 40.39
C PHE A 17 -19.18 0.86 39.67
N ARG A 18 -18.33 1.56 40.43
CA ARG A 18 -17.18 2.28 39.86
C ARG A 18 -16.23 1.32 39.15
N PHE A 19 -15.92 0.18 39.76
CA PHE A 19 -15.05 -0.84 39.18
C PHE A 19 -15.65 -1.42 37.89
N SER A 20 -16.90 -1.87 37.93
CA SER A 20 -17.60 -2.41 36.77
C SER A 20 -17.73 -1.38 35.65
N PHE A 21 -18.00 -0.11 35.96
CA PHE A 21 -18.06 0.96 34.97
C PHE A 21 -16.69 1.19 34.31
N CYS A 22 -15.61 1.27 35.10
CA CYS A 22 -14.26 1.43 34.57
C CYS A 22 -13.81 0.26 33.68
N LEU A 23 -14.30 -0.96 33.93
CA LEU A 23 -14.01 -2.12 33.08
C LEU A 23 -14.90 -2.18 31.84
N LEU A 24 -16.21 -2.03 32.02
CA LEU A 24 -17.18 -2.21 30.93
C LEU A 24 -17.20 -1.03 29.97
N ALA A 25 -16.93 0.19 30.42
CA ALA A 25 -16.94 1.36 29.55
C ALA A 25 -15.96 1.24 28.37
N PRO A 26 -14.65 0.97 28.56
CA PRO A 26 -13.73 0.83 27.43
C PRO A 26 -14.04 -0.41 26.58
N VAL A 27 -14.46 -1.53 27.18
CA VAL A 27 -14.84 -2.75 26.45
C VAL A 27 -16.05 -2.50 25.54
N ALA A 28 -17.06 -1.79 26.05
CA ALA A 28 -18.25 -1.44 25.28
C ALA A 28 -17.91 -0.46 24.14
N VAL A 29 -17.05 0.54 24.39
CA VAL A 29 -16.59 1.47 23.36
C VAL A 29 -15.81 0.73 22.27
N MET A 30 -14.91 -0.17 22.64
CA MET A 30 -14.17 -1.00 21.68
C MET A 30 -15.07 -1.97 20.92
N TYR A 31 -16.06 -2.58 21.56
CA TYR A 31 -17.00 -3.46 20.88
C TYR A 31 -17.86 -2.69 19.88
N TYR A 32 -18.34 -1.50 20.27
CA TYR A 32 -19.16 -0.67 19.39
C TYR A 32 -18.34 -0.06 18.25
N ILE A 33 -17.20 0.57 18.53
CA ILE A 33 -16.41 1.27 17.51
C ILE A 33 -15.51 0.30 16.74
N GLY A 34 -14.90 -0.68 17.42
CA GLY A 34 -13.86 -1.56 16.89
C GLY A 34 -14.35 -2.59 15.88
N THR A 35 -15.64 -2.92 15.84
CA THR A 35 -16.20 -3.87 14.87
C THR A 35 -16.28 -3.30 13.45
N ASP A 36 -16.53 -2.00 13.31
CA ASP A 36 -16.63 -1.30 12.02
C ASP A 36 -16.05 0.11 12.15
N THR A 37 -14.75 0.21 12.40
CA THR A 37 -14.04 1.50 12.57
C THR A 37 -14.11 2.35 11.32
N ASP A 38 -13.95 1.74 10.14
CA ASP A 38 -14.01 2.42 8.85
C ASP A 38 -15.38 3.08 8.68
N LYS A 39 -16.49 2.34 8.73
CA LYS A 39 -17.83 2.92 8.55
C LYS A 39 -18.18 4.03 9.56
N LYS A 40 -17.70 3.93 10.81
CA LYS A 40 -18.09 4.84 11.91
C LYS A 40 -17.18 6.06 12.05
N LEU A 41 -15.91 5.94 11.65
CA LEU A 41 -14.91 7.00 11.80
C LEU A 41 -14.38 7.51 10.46
N ASN A 42 -14.85 6.98 9.32
CA ASN A 42 -14.41 7.44 8.01
C ASN A 42 -14.82 8.90 7.80
N VAL A 43 -13.83 9.72 7.45
CA VAL A 43 -14.06 11.11 7.06
C VAL A 43 -14.29 11.16 5.55
N PRO A 44 -15.23 11.99 5.07
CA PRO A 44 -15.50 12.10 3.64
C PRO A 44 -14.22 12.52 2.90
N GLY A 45 -13.78 11.71 1.94
CA GLY A 45 -12.56 11.96 1.18
C GLY A 45 -11.25 11.53 1.86
N PHE A 46 -11.29 10.72 2.92
CA PHE A 46 -10.07 10.17 3.52
C PHE A 46 -9.27 9.31 2.53
N TRP A 47 -9.98 8.42 1.82
CA TRP A 47 -9.39 7.56 0.82
C TRP A 47 -9.58 8.11 -0.59
N PRO A 48 -8.53 8.06 -1.44
CA PRO A 48 -8.70 8.35 -2.86
C PRO A 48 -9.71 7.38 -3.46
N ASP A 49 -10.55 7.90 -4.36
CA ASP A 49 -11.63 7.14 -4.98
C ASP A 49 -11.06 5.86 -5.61
N PRO A 50 -11.58 4.66 -5.29
CA PRO A 50 -11.12 3.40 -5.87
C PRO A 50 -11.09 3.40 -7.41
N GLU A 51 -11.88 4.25 -8.07
CA GLU A 51 -11.82 4.42 -9.52
C GLU A 51 -10.55 5.13 -10.01
N THR A 52 -10.00 6.05 -9.21
CA THR A 52 -8.76 6.78 -9.50
C THR A 52 -7.50 5.96 -9.25
N LEU A 53 -7.61 4.85 -8.53
CA LEU A 53 -6.46 3.98 -8.29
C LEU A 53 -6.08 3.22 -9.55
N ASN A 54 -4.77 2.94 -9.68
CA ASN A 54 -4.28 2.03 -10.70
C ASN A 54 -4.90 0.64 -10.52
N LYS A 55 -5.84 0.29 -11.39
CA LYS A 55 -6.50 -1.02 -11.40
C LYS A 55 -5.53 -2.04 -11.98
N ILE A 56 -4.96 -2.88 -11.10
CA ILE A 56 -4.11 -3.98 -11.52
C ILE A 56 -4.99 -4.99 -12.27
N PRO A 57 -4.62 -5.41 -13.50
CA PRO A 57 -5.34 -6.44 -14.23
C PRO A 57 -5.38 -7.73 -13.41
N LYS A 58 -6.57 -8.27 -13.16
CA LYS A 58 -6.75 -9.49 -12.34
C LYS A 58 -6.83 -10.74 -13.22
N GLU A 59 -7.33 -10.60 -14.44
CA GLU A 59 -7.53 -11.71 -15.36
C GLU A 59 -6.27 -12.05 -16.15
N ARG A 60 -6.06 -13.34 -16.43
CA ARG A 60 -4.84 -13.83 -17.10
C ARG A 60 -4.61 -13.22 -18.48
N TYR A 61 -5.66 -13.02 -19.26
CA TYR A 61 -5.56 -12.45 -20.61
C TYR A 61 -5.16 -10.97 -20.57
N GLU A 62 -5.69 -10.19 -19.62
CA GLU A 62 -5.35 -8.78 -19.43
C GLU A 62 -3.91 -8.61 -18.99
N ILE A 63 -3.43 -9.49 -18.10
CA ILE A 63 -2.04 -9.51 -17.66
C ILE A 63 -1.09 -9.75 -18.83
N GLN A 64 -1.42 -10.69 -19.73
CA GLN A 64 -0.60 -10.97 -20.91
C GLN A 64 -0.57 -9.80 -21.90
N ALA A 65 -1.70 -9.14 -22.11
CA ALA A 65 -1.79 -7.96 -22.96
C ALA A 65 -0.95 -6.79 -22.40
N GLU A 66 -1.04 -6.55 -21.10
CA GLU A 66 -0.28 -5.50 -20.42
C GLU A 66 1.23 -5.80 -20.42
N LEU A 67 1.62 -7.06 -20.21
CA LEU A 67 3.00 -7.51 -20.36
C LEU A 67 3.54 -7.29 -21.78
N ALA A 68 2.73 -7.58 -22.80
CA ALA A 68 3.12 -7.33 -24.19
C ALA A 68 3.29 -5.83 -24.46
N ARG A 69 2.40 -4.98 -23.94
CA ARG A 69 2.51 -3.51 -24.02
C ARG A 69 3.82 -3.03 -23.39
N MET A 70 4.11 -3.45 -22.16
CA MET A 70 5.35 -3.09 -21.46
C MET A 70 6.62 -3.57 -22.18
N LYS A 71 6.60 -4.74 -22.81
CA LYS A 71 7.74 -5.25 -23.58
C LYS A 71 8.02 -4.37 -24.81
N LYS A 72 6.98 -3.97 -25.53
CA LYS A 72 7.10 -3.06 -26.70
C LYS A 72 7.67 -1.70 -26.29
N GLU A 73 7.11 -1.09 -25.25
CA GLU A 73 7.58 0.21 -24.75
C GLU A 73 9.06 0.15 -24.30
N ARG A 74 9.47 -0.93 -23.62
CA ARG A 74 10.88 -1.14 -23.26
C ARG A 74 11.79 -1.26 -24.47
N LEU A 75 11.36 -1.98 -25.51
CA LEU A 75 12.15 -2.14 -26.74
C LEU A 75 12.30 -0.81 -27.48
N GLU A 76 11.21 -0.04 -27.60
CA GLU A 76 11.24 1.29 -28.22
C GLU A 76 12.14 2.26 -27.46
N LYS A 77 12.08 2.27 -26.12
CA LYS A 77 13.00 3.05 -25.29
C LYS A 77 14.45 2.65 -25.50
N ARG A 78 14.75 1.35 -25.58
CA ARG A 78 16.10 0.85 -25.88
C ARG A 78 16.60 1.34 -27.23
N ILE A 79 15.82 1.15 -28.29
CA ILE A 79 16.19 1.59 -29.65
C ILE A 79 16.41 3.11 -29.69
N LYS A 80 15.54 3.89 -29.02
CA LYS A 80 15.69 5.34 -28.96
C LYS A 80 16.97 5.76 -28.24
N LEU A 81 17.34 5.08 -27.16
CA LEU A 81 18.58 5.34 -26.43
C LEU A 81 19.81 4.94 -27.25
N GLU A 82 19.77 3.79 -27.92
CA GLU A 82 20.86 3.32 -28.80
C GLU A 82 21.09 4.30 -29.96
N LYS A 83 20.02 4.78 -30.61
CA LYS A 83 20.10 5.81 -31.66
C LYS A 83 20.72 7.12 -31.16
N LYS A 84 20.26 7.63 -30.01
CA LYS A 84 20.82 8.84 -29.40
C LYS A 84 22.31 8.69 -29.09
N LEU A 85 22.70 7.54 -28.56
CA LEU A 85 24.10 7.26 -28.22
C LEU A 85 24.98 7.22 -29.49
N GLN A 86 24.46 6.63 -30.56
CA GLN A 86 25.13 6.57 -31.86
C GLN A 86 25.25 7.96 -32.52
N GLU A 87 24.20 8.79 -32.43
CA GLU A 87 24.18 10.16 -32.97
C GLU A 87 25.10 11.11 -32.19
N GLU A 88 25.09 11.06 -30.86
CA GLU A 88 25.85 12.00 -30.01
C GLU A 88 27.33 11.60 -29.84
N PHE A 89 27.63 10.30 -29.78
CA PHE A 89 28.97 9.83 -29.43
C PHE A 89 29.65 9.03 -30.56
N GLY A 90 28.93 8.66 -31.63
CA GLY A 90 29.49 7.85 -32.72
C GLY A 90 29.93 6.44 -32.30
N ILE A 91 29.57 6.02 -31.08
CA ILE A 91 29.95 4.75 -30.49
C ILE A 91 28.95 3.68 -30.95
N ASP A 92 29.43 2.64 -31.62
CA ASP A 92 28.62 1.47 -31.93
C ASP A 92 28.49 0.57 -30.68
N VAL A 93 27.27 0.53 -30.13
CA VAL A 93 26.95 -0.12 -28.85
C VAL A 93 27.30 -1.61 -28.84
N GLU A 94 27.22 -2.27 -30.00
CA GLU A 94 27.52 -3.70 -30.11
C GLU A 94 29.02 -4.00 -30.02
N THR A 95 29.87 -3.15 -30.62
CA THR A 95 31.32 -3.30 -30.49
C THR A 95 31.81 -3.08 -29.06
N GLU A 96 31.28 -2.08 -28.34
CA GLU A 96 31.64 -1.82 -26.95
C GLU A 96 31.13 -2.91 -26.01
N LYS A 97 29.90 -3.41 -26.20
CA LYS A 97 29.38 -4.56 -25.45
C LYS A 97 30.25 -5.81 -25.65
N ALA A 98 30.75 -6.04 -26.87
CA ALA A 98 31.63 -7.18 -27.16
C ALA A 98 32.97 -7.06 -26.42
N LYS A 99 33.60 -5.88 -26.42
CA LYS A 99 34.83 -5.61 -25.67
C LYS A 99 34.63 -5.84 -24.16
N ILE A 100 33.59 -5.25 -23.58
CA ILE A 100 33.26 -5.41 -22.14
C ILE A 100 33.00 -6.88 -21.78
N ARG A 101 32.29 -7.62 -22.65
CA ARG A 101 32.02 -9.05 -22.41
C ARG A 101 33.30 -9.89 -22.42
N GLU A 102 34.24 -9.59 -23.31
CA GLU A 102 35.53 -10.29 -23.34
C GLU A 102 36.39 -9.90 -22.13
N GLU A 103 36.42 -8.64 -21.73
CA GLU A 103 37.09 -8.18 -20.49
C GLU A 103 36.53 -8.88 -19.23
N LEU A 104 35.21 -9.00 -19.11
CA LEU A 104 34.56 -9.70 -18.00
C LEU A 104 34.83 -11.21 -17.99
N LYS A 105 35.05 -11.82 -19.16
CA LYS A 105 35.45 -13.24 -19.26
C LYS A 105 36.92 -13.44 -18.88
N LEU A 106 37.79 -12.48 -19.21
CA LEU A 106 39.20 -12.50 -18.83
C LEU A 106 39.38 -12.33 -17.31
N GLY A 107 38.69 -11.37 -16.69
CA GLY A 107 38.76 -11.15 -15.24
C GLY A 107 38.13 -12.24 -14.36
N LYS A 108 37.50 -13.26 -14.97
CA LYS A 108 36.96 -14.45 -14.28
C LYS A 108 37.85 -15.69 -14.46
N LYS A 109 38.90 -15.59 -15.29
CA LYS A 109 39.88 -16.64 -15.56
C LYS A 109 41.21 -16.45 -14.81
N GLU A 110 41.44 -15.27 -14.24
CA GLU A 110 42.43 -15.04 -13.18
C GLU A 110 41.83 -15.37 -11.81
#